data_AF-K2C031-F1
#
_entry.id   AF-K2C031-F1
#
_cell.length_a   1.000
_cell.length_b   1.000
_cell.length_c   1.000
_cell.angle_alpha   90.00
_cell.angle_beta   90.00
_cell.angle_gamma   90.00
#
_symmetry.space_group_name_H-M   'P 1'
#
loop_
_entity.id
_entity.type
_entity.pdbx_description
1 polymer ?
#
loop_
_entity_poly.entity_id
_entity_poly.type
_entity_poly.pdbx_seq_one_letter_code
_entity_poly.pdbx_strand_id
1 'polypeptide(L)'
;MNASRDRIEIMAPAGSFDSLTAAIKAGANSVYFGIEQLNMRAKAANNFTIDDLTTIVSQCQAVGVKTYLALNTVMYTHDMALMKKICDKAKEVGLTAIIAADLAAITYAKSIGLEVHISTQQNVTNYETVEFFSKYADVIVLAREVTLKQVQEIHDLIIANDLRGPKGELVQIELFAHGALCVAISGNCYMSLATDNSSANRGACRQNCRRAYRVIDDETGVELKIENEFVMSPK
;
A
#
# COMPACT_ATOMS: atom_id res chain seq x y z
N MET A 1 -0.32 -28.09 11.21
CA MET A 1 -1.27 -27.29 12.02
C MET A 1 -2.34 -26.76 11.07
N ASN A 2 -3.61 -27.14 11.25
CA ASN A 2 -4.71 -26.53 10.51
C ASN A 2 -4.89 -25.10 11.03
N ALA A 3 -4.33 -24.12 10.33
CA ALA A 3 -4.68 -22.72 10.57
C ALA A 3 -6.18 -22.58 10.27
N SER A 4 -7.00 -22.34 11.30
CA SER A 4 -8.39 -21.95 11.10
C SER A 4 -8.42 -20.73 10.16
N ARG A 5 -9.32 -20.74 9.17
CA ARG A 5 -9.59 -19.58 8.30
C ARG A 5 -9.90 -18.32 9.09
N ASP A 6 -10.34 -18.46 10.34
CA ASP A 6 -10.67 -17.35 11.25
C ASP A 6 -9.45 -16.54 11.71
N ARG A 7 -8.22 -16.97 11.39
CA ARG A 7 -6.98 -16.28 11.74
C ARG A 7 -6.41 -15.37 10.65
N ILE A 8 -6.94 -15.41 9.43
CA ILE A 8 -6.39 -14.65 8.29
C ILE A 8 -7.40 -13.58 7.87
N GLU A 9 -6.95 -12.33 7.86
CA GLU A 9 -7.72 -11.22 7.31
C GLU A 9 -7.51 -11.14 5.80
N ILE A 10 -8.58 -11.27 5.02
CA ILE A 10 -8.56 -11.05 3.57
C ILE A 10 -8.99 -9.62 3.27
N MET A 11 -8.03 -8.85 2.75
CA MET A 11 -8.24 -7.45 2.35
C MET A 11 -8.42 -7.33 0.83
N ALA A 12 -9.44 -6.57 0.40
CA ALA A 12 -9.72 -6.31 -1.02
C ALA A 12 -9.55 -4.82 -1.40
N PRO A 13 -9.02 -4.50 -2.59
CA PRO A 13 -9.00 -3.13 -3.10
C PRO A 13 -10.40 -2.65 -3.49
N ALA A 14 -10.75 -1.42 -3.11
CA ALA A 14 -11.94 -0.71 -3.60
C ALA A 14 -11.53 0.64 -4.21
N GLY A 15 -11.87 0.86 -5.49
CA GLY A 15 -11.65 2.14 -6.20
C GLY A 15 -12.95 2.88 -6.56
N SER A 16 -14.11 2.28 -6.28
CA SER A 16 -15.43 2.84 -6.54
C SER A 16 -16.46 2.17 -5.66
N PHE A 17 -17.65 2.76 -5.52
CA PHE A 17 -18.77 2.15 -4.78
C PHE A 17 -19.17 0.77 -5.33
N ASP A 18 -19.04 0.55 -6.65
CA ASP A 18 -19.28 -0.78 -7.24
C ASP A 18 -18.26 -1.82 -6.75
N SER A 19 -16.97 -1.47 -6.79
CA SER A 19 -15.91 -2.38 -6.30
C SER A 19 -15.97 -2.60 -4.79
N LEU A 20 -16.38 -1.57 -4.02
CA LEU A 20 -16.62 -1.67 -2.59
C LEU A 20 -17.76 -2.66 -2.30
N THR A 21 -18.89 -2.50 -2.99
CA THR A 21 -20.04 -3.39 -2.87
C THR A 21 -19.68 -4.82 -3.27
N ALA A 22 -18.90 -4.99 -4.33
CA ALA A 22 -18.42 -6.30 -4.78
C ALA A 22 -17.51 -6.96 -3.72
N ALA A 23 -16.58 -6.21 -3.14
CA ALA A 23 -15.68 -6.70 -2.09
C ALA A 23 -16.45 -7.17 -0.84
N ILE A 24 -17.42 -6.37 -0.39
CA ILE A 24 -18.29 -6.72 0.75
C ILE A 24 -19.08 -7.99 0.45
N LYS A 25 -19.73 -8.07 -0.72
CA LYS A 25 -20.53 -9.25 -1.11
C LYS A 25 -19.69 -10.51 -1.30
N ALA A 26 -18.42 -10.36 -1.69
CA ALA A 26 -17.48 -11.47 -1.83
C ALA A 26 -16.94 -11.98 -0.47
N GLY A 27 -17.26 -11.30 0.64
CA GLY A 27 -16.85 -11.71 1.99
C GLY A 27 -15.44 -11.27 2.37
N ALA A 28 -14.94 -10.16 1.83
CA ALA A 28 -13.69 -9.56 2.30
C ALA A 28 -13.83 -9.15 3.78
N ASN A 29 -12.80 -9.39 4.58
CA ASN A 29 -12.77 -8.96 5.98
C ASN A 29 -12.50 -7.45 6.10
N SER A 30 -11.78 -6.91 5.12
CA SER A 30 -11.40 -5.51 5.08
C SER A 30 -11.28 -5.01 3.65
N VAL A 31 -11.39 -3.69 3.49
CA VAL A 31 -11.18 -3.01 2.22
C VAL A 31 -10.14 -1.92 2.37
N TYR A 32 -9.31 -1.76 1.34
CA TYR A 32 -8.47 -0.57 1.21
C TYR A 32 -8.82 0.24 -0.01
N PHE A 33 -8.75 1.56 0.14
CA PHE A 33 -9.07 2.52 -0.93
C PHE A 33 -8.19 3.76 -0.79
N GLY A 34 -8.11 4.55 -1.85
CA GLY A 34 -7.47 5.87 -1.83
C GLY A 34 -8.53 6.96 -1.94
N ILE A 35 -8.22 8.13 -1.39
CA ILE A 35 -8.97 9.36 -1.67
C ILE A 35 -8.02 10.40 -2.24
N GLU A 36 -8.56 11.28 -3.08
CA GLU A 36 -7.81 12.42 -3.63
C GLU A 36 -6.47 12.00 -4.27
N GLN A 37 -5.42 12.82 -4.10
CA GLN A 37 -4.11 12.62 -4.73
C GLN A 37 -3.00 11.98 -3.87
N LEU A 38 -3.21 11.75 -2.56
CA LEU A 38 -2.13 11.30 -1.65
C LEU A 38 -1.99 9.77 -1.55
N ASN A 39 -2.32 9.07 -2.63
CA ASN A 39 -2.28 7.61 -2.70
C ASN A 39 -1.70 7.14 -4.03
N MET A 40 -1.10 5.95 -4.05
CA MET A 40 -0.42 5.42 -5.25
C MET A 40 -1.35 5.13 -6.44
N ARG A 41 -2.66 5.16 -6.25
CA ARG A 41 -3.67 4.95 -7.29
C ARG A 41 -4.43 6.24 -7.65
N ALA A 42 -3.89 7.42 -7.31
CA ALA A 42 -4.53 8.72 -7.55
C ALA A 42 -4.95 8.98 -9.01
N LYS A 43 -4.36 8.29 -10.00
CA LYS A 43 -4.79 8.39 -11.41
C LYS A 43 -5.78 7.30 -11.86
N ALA A 44 -6.34 6.51 -10.94
CA ALA A 44 -7.42 5.59 -11.28
C ALA A 44 -8.66 6.37 -11.71
N ALA A 45 -9.42 5.82 -12.67
CA ALA A 45 -10.53 6.52 -13.33
C ALA A 45 -11.68 6.92 -12.37
N ASN A 46 -11.81 6.21 -11.25
CA ASN A 46 -12.78 6.49 -10.20
C ASN A 46 -11.99 6.69 -8.91
N ASN A 47 -12.08 7.87 -8.30
CA ASN A 47 -11.50 8.14 -6.99
C ASN A 47 -12.60 8.60 -6.04
N PHE A 48 -12.55 8.07 -4.82
CA PHE A 48 -13.32 8.62 -3.73
C PHE A 48 -12.77 9.98 -3.31
N THR A 49 -13.67 10.81 -2.79
CA THR A 49 -13.38 12.12 -2.21
C THR A 49 -13.36 12.02 -0.69
N ILE A 50 -12.95 13.11 -0.03
CA ILE A 50 -13.04 13.20 1.44
C ILE A 50 -14.49 13.05 1.94
N ASP A 51 -15.47 13.56 1.18
CA ASP A 51 -16.88 13.53 1.59
C ASP A 51 -17.48 12.12 1.52
N ASP A 52 -16.93 11.25 0.66
CA ASP A 52 -17.35 9.86 0.55
C ASP A 52 -16.98 9.02 1.80
N LEU A 53 -15.99 9.45 2.59
CA LEU A 53 -15.48 8.69 3.75
C LEU A 53 -16.59 8.30 4.72
N THR A 54 -17.49 9.21 5.05
CA THR A 54 -18.60 8.93 5.98
C THR A 54 -19.49 7.81 5.46
N THR A 55 -19.78 7.82 4.15
CA THR A 55 -20.62 6.80 3.51
C THR A 55 -19.91 5.45 3.46
N ILE A 56 -18.65 5.42 3.02
CA ILE A 56 -17.83 4.21 2.93
C ILE A 56 -17.73 3.53 4.29
N VAL A 57 -17.35 4.29 5.32
CA VAL A 57 -17.16 3.75 6.67
C VAL A 57 -18.47 3.24 7.24
N SER A 58 -19.57 3.98 7.07
CA SER A 58 -20.89 3.55 7.54
C SER A 58 -21.35 2.25 6.86
N GLN A 59 -21.16 2.12 5.54
CA GLN A 59 -21.50 0.90 4.79
C GLN A 59 -20.71 -0.31 5.28
N CYS A 60 -19.39 -0.16 5.47
CA CYS A 60 -18.54 -1.24 5.94
C CYS A 60 -18.81 -1.63 7.39
N GLN A 61 -19.01 -0.65 8.28
CA GLN A 61 -19.33 -0.89 9.69
C GLN A 61 -20.64 -1.67 9.85
N ALA A 62 -21.66 -1.38 9.04
CA ALA A 62 -22.95 -2.09 9.07
C ALA A 62 -22.84 -3.60 8.83
N VAL A 63 -21.75 -4.05 8.19
CA VAL A 63 -21.48 -5.46 7.87
C VAL A 63 -20.21 -6.00 8.54
N GLY A 64 -19.59 -5.23 9.45
CA GLY A 64 -18.39 -5.64 10.18
C GLY A 64 -17.10 -5.70 9.35
N VAL A 65 -17.04 -5.00 8.21
CA VAL A 65 -15.86 -4.93 7.34
C VAL A 65 -14.95 -3.78 7.79
N LYS A 66 -13.64 -4.02 7.95
CA LYS A 66 -12.67 -2.97 8.32
C LYS A 66 -12.35 -2.08 7.12
N THR A 67 -12.00 -0.82 7.40
CA THR A 67 -11.73 0.19 6.38
C THR A 67 -10.33 0.76 6.51
N TYR A 68 -9.56 0.67 5.43
CA TYR A 68 -8.20 1.16 5.38
C TYR A 68 -8.00 2.21 4.30
N LEU A 69 -7.48 3.37 4.68
CA LEU A 69 -7.22 4.45 3.76
C LEU A 69 -5.74 4.47 3.34
N ALA A 70 -5.48 4.27 2.06
CA ALA A 70 -4.15 4.40 1.50
C ALA A 70 -3.72 5.88 1.49
N LEU A 71 -2.63 6.17 2.20
CA LEU A 71 -2.00 7.47 2.29
C LEU A 71 -0.48 7.31 2.10
N ASN A 72 -0.12 6.68 0.98
CA ASN A 72 1.14 5.97 0.80
C ASN A 72 2.02 6.55 -0.32
N THR A 73 1.93 7.85 -0.58
CA THR A 73 2.81 8.57 -1.51
C THR A 73 3.87 9.37 -0.77
N VAL A 74 4.95 9.74 -1.48
CA VAL A 74 5.85 10.81 -1.04
C VAL A 74 5.08 12.11 -0.93
N MET A 75 5.24 12.85 0.18
CA MET A 75 4.56 14.13 0.41
C MET A 75 5.56 15.29 0.50
N TYR A 76 5.15 16.45 0.02
CA TYR A 76 5.88 17.71 0.16
C TYR A 76 5.17 18.64 1.14
N THR A 77 5.82 19.75 1.51
CA THR A 77 5.26 20.74 2.43
C THR A 77 3.85 21.20 2.06
N HIS A 78 3.55 21.37 0.78
CA HIS A 78 2.21 21.77 0.32
C HIS A 78 1.14 20.69 0.50
N ASP A 79 1.52 19.42 0.60
CA ASP A 79 0.60 18.30 0.83
C ASP A 79 0.19 18.20 2.31
N MET A 80 0.93 18.81 3.23
CA MET A 80 0.76 18.63 4.68
C MET A 80 -0.63 19.07 5.16
N ALA A 81 -1.17 20.17 4.62
CA ALA A 81 -2.50 20.65 5.00
C ALA A 81 -3.60 19.66 4.59
N LEU A 82 -3.50 19.11 3.38
CA LEU A 82 -4.43 18.09 2.89
C LEU A 82 -4.28 16.79 3.66
N MET A 83 -3.04 16.34 3.92
CA MET A 83 -2.76 15.14 4.71
C MET A 83 -3.43 15.22 6.08
N LYS A 84 -3.26 16.34 6.79
CA LYS A 84 -3.88 16.54 8.12
C LYS A 84 -5.40 16.52 8.04
N LYS A 85 -5.99 17.25 7.09
CA LYS A 85 -7.45 17.25 6.85
C LYS A 85 -7.99 15.84 6.61
N ILE A 86 -7.28 15.02 5.83
CA ILE A 86 -7.65 13.63 5.55
C ILE A 86 -7.59 12.79 6.82
N CYS A 87 -6.49 12.86 7.57
CA CYS A 87 -6.32 12.11 8.81
C CYS A 87 -7.36 12.50 9.88
N ASP A 88 -7.65 13.80 10.02
CA ASP A 88 -8.65 14.30 10.96
C ASP A 88 -10.04 13.76 10.59
N LYS A 89 -10.40 13.83 9.31
CA LYS A 89 -11.70 13.29 8.84
C LYS A 89 -11.77 11.78 9.01
N ALA A 90 -10.71 11.05 8.67
CA ALA A 90 -10.62 9.60 8.86
C ALA A 90 -10.84 9.21 10.34
N LYS A 91 -10.23 9.95 11.27
CA LYS A 91 -10.42 9.75 12.71
C LYS A 91 -11.84 10.06 13.15
N GLU A 92 -12.41 11.17 12.68
CA GLU A 92 -13.78 11.62 12.99
C GLU A 92 -14.83 10.57 12.60
N VAL A 93 -14.72 9.98 11.41
CA VAL A 93 -15.70 9.00 10.91
C VAL A 93 -15.50 7.59 11.45
N GLY A 94 -14.43 7.35 12.23
CA GLY A 94 -14.12 6.02 12.76
C GLY A 94 -13.55 5.04 11.72
N LEU A 95 -12.73 5.54 10.78
CA LEU A 95 -11.92 4.70 9.88
C LEU A 95 -11.06 3.75 10.72
N THR A 96 -10.89 2.50 10.28
CA THR A 96 -10.11 1.51 11.04
C THR A 96 -8.63 1.87 11.12
N ALA A 97 -7.96 2.12 9.97
CA ALA A 97 -6.55 2.52 9.95
C ALA A 97 -6.18 3.24 8.65
N ILE A 98 -5.06 3.95 8.64
CA ILE A 98 -4.42 4.41 7.39
C ILE A 98 -3.26 3.48 7.03
N ILE A 99 -3.01 3.30 5.73
CA ILE A 99 -1.82 2.61 5.21
C ILE A 99 -0.85 3.71 4.73
N ALA A 100 0.18 4.00 5.52
CA ALA A 100 1.02 5.17 5.34
C ALA A 100 2.47 4.81 4.98
N ALA A 101 3.11 5.68 4.20
CA ALA A 101 4.53 5.58 3.85
C ALA A 101 5.32 6.79 4.32
N ASP A 102 4.76 8.00 4.15
CA ASP A 102 5.42 9.22 4.57
C ASP A 102 5.50 9.32 6.10
N LEU A 103 6.69 9.63 6.63
CA LEU A 103 6.92 9.72 8.07
C LEU A 103 6.08 10.83 8.73
N ALA A 104 5.80 11.93 8.02
CA ALA A 104 4.94 12.99 8.55
C ALA A 104 3.49 12.50 8.71
N ALA A 105 3.00 11.69 7.79
CA ALA A 105 1.67 11.08 7.90
C ALA A 105 1.61 10.04 9.04
N ILE A 106 2.62 9.18 9.14
CA ILE A 106 2.72 8.16 10.21
C ILE A 106 2.72 8.83 11.59
N THR A 107 3.58 9.83 11.78
CA THR A 107 3.72 10.52 13.07
C THR A 107 2.49 11.37 13.42
N TYR A 108 1.88 12.04 12.43
CA TYR A 108 0.67 12.82 12.66
C TYR A 108 -0.52 11.93 13.03
N ALA A 109 -0.77 10.85 12.28
CA ALA A 109 -1.84 9.90 12.57
C ALA A 109 -1.71 9.32 13.99
N LYS A 110 -0.49 8.90 14.37
CA LYS A 110 -0.21 8.46 15.74
C LYS A 110 -0.52 9.55 16.78
N SER A 111 -0.15 10.81 16.53
CA SER A 111 -0.39 11.92 17.47
C SER A 111 -1.87 12.20 17.73
N ILE A 112 -2.75 11.91 16.78
CA ILE A 112 -4.21 12.04 16.91
C ILE A 112 -4.91 10.71 17.29
N GLY A 113 -4.13 9.65 17.57
CA GLY A 113 -4.64 8.33 17.89
C GLY A 113 -5.36 7.64 16.73
N LEU A 114 -5.04 7.98 15.48
CA LEU A 114 -5.48 7.26 14.29
C LEU A 114 -4.52 6.10 14.06
N GLU A 115 -5.05 4.89 13.89
CA GLU A 115 -4.25 3.68 13.69
C GLU A 115 -3.49 3.74 12.37
N VAL A 116 -2.26 3.23 12.39
CA VAL A 116 -1.36 3.24 11.24
C VAL A 116 -0.92 1.82 10.92
N HIS A 117 -1.02 1.48 9.65
CA HIS A 117 -0.38 0.33 9.02
C HIS A 117 0.75 0.83 8.14
N ILE A 118 1.89 0.14 8.14
CA ILE A 118 3.03 0.55 7.32
C ILE A 118 2.87 0.05 5.89
N SER A 119 2.88 0.98 4.94
CA SER A 119 2.82 0.68 3.52
C SER A 119 4.06 -0.07 3.04
N THR A 120 3.85 -1.01 2.10
CA THR A 120 4.92 -1.70 1.35
C THR A 120 5.91 -0.74 0.67
N GLN A 121 5.52 0.53 0.46
CA GLN A 121 6.42 1.59 -0.03
C GLN A 121 7.65 1.86 0.88
N GLN A 122 7.63 1.40 2.13
CA GLN A 122 8.79 1.43 3.04
C GLN A 122 9.79 0.29 2.81
N ASN A 123 9.56 -0.62 1.84
CA ASN A 123 10.47 -1.71 1.49
C ASN A 123 10.90 -2.58 2.69
N VAL A 124 9.97 -2.93 3.58
CA VAL A 124 10.28 -3.73 4.77
C VAL A 124 10.61 -5.18 4.37
N THR A 125 11.88 -5.57 4.53
CA THR A 125 12.43 -6.86 4.08
C THR A 125 13.08 -7.71 5.19
N ASN A 126 13.15 -7.21 6.42
CA ASN A 126 13.82 -7.87 7.55
C ASN A 126 13.13 -7.54 8.89
N TYR A 127 13.44 -8.31 9.92
CA TYR A 127 12.86 -8.18 11.26
C TYR A 127 13.25 -6.86 11.94
N GLU A 128 14.48 -6.39 11.78
CA GLU A 128 14.96 -5.15 12.41
C GLU A 128 14.15 -3.93 11.95
N THR A 129 13.73 -3.93 10.68
CA THR A 129 12.85 -2.89 10.13
C THR A 129 11.42 -3.04 10.66
N VAL A 130 10.93 -4.27 10.85
CA VAL A 130 9.64 -4.53 11.52
C VAL A 130 9.67 -3.99 12.96
N GLU A 131 10.74 -4.27 13.71
CA GLU A 131 10.94 -3.78 15.08
C GLU A 131 11.07 -2.26 15.15
N PHE A 132 11.71 -1.63 14.16
CA PHE A 132 11.74 -0.17 14.09
C PHE A 132 10.33 0.41 13.96
N PHE A 133 9.51 -0.15 13.08
CA PHE A 133 8.17 0.34 12.79
C PHE A 133 7.10 -0.07 13.81
N SER A 134 7.33 -1.10 14.63
CA SER A 134 6.40 -1.51 15.70
C SER A 134 6.13 -0.39 16.71
N LYS A 135 7.05 0.57 16.83
CA LYS A 135 6.87 1.78 17.64
C LYS A 135 5.73 2.66 17.15
N TYR A 136 5.29 2.50 15.89
CA TYR A 136 4.32 3.38 15.24
C TYR A 136 3.09 2.65 14.72
N ALA A 137 3.17 1.35 14.46
CA ALA A 137 2.14 0.58 13.77
C ALA A 137 1.97 -0.82 14.36
N ASP A 138 0.73 -1.32 14.36
CA ASP A 138 0.39 -2.69 14.75
C ASP A 138 0.46 -3.67 13.56
N VAL A 139 0.37 -3.16 12.33
CA VAL A 139 0.41 -3.96 11.10
C VAL A 139 1.46 -3.41 10.14
N ILE A 140 2.29 -4.29 9.59
CA ILE A 140 3.38 -3.92 8.69
C ILE A 140 3.25 -4.72 7.39
N VAL A 141 3.03 -4.03 6.28
CA VAL A 141 2.99 -4.65 4.95
C VAL A 141 4.41 -4.89 4.47
N LEU A 142 4.79 -6.16 4.32
CA LEU A 142 6.13 -6.53 3.87
C LEU A 142 6.33 -6.20 2.38
N ALA A 143 7.60 -6.10 1.98
CA ALA A 143 7.96 -5.91 0.60
C ALA A 143 7.56 -7.14 -0.25
N ARG A 144 7.14 -6.91 -1.49
CA ARG A 144 6.61 -7.96 -2.39
C ARG A 144 7.66 -8.99 -2.83
N GLU A 145 8.93 -8.66 -2.63
CA GLU A 145 10.08 -9.47 -2.98
C GLU A 145 10.47 -10.46 -1.87
N VAL A 146 9.89 -10.32 -0.67
CA VAL A 146 10.18 -11.19 0.48
C VAL A 146 9.56 -12.57 0.24
N THR A 147 10.40 -13.61 0.30
CA THR A 147 9.95 -14.99 0.10
C THR A 147 9.17 -15.52 1.30
N LEU A 148 8.29 -16.51 1.11
CA LEU A 148 7.54 -17.12 2.21
C LEU A 148 8.43 -17.67 3.35
N LYS A 149 9.65 -18.13 3.02
CA LYS A 149 10.63 -18.55 4.03
C LYS A 149 11.07 -17.37 4.90
N GLN A 150 11.43 -16.24 4.28
CA GLN A 150 11.80 -15.02 5.01
C GLN A 150 10.64 -14.43 5.80
N VAL A 151 9.41 -14.50 5.26
CA VAL A 151 8.19 -14.13 5.99
C VAL A 151 8.06 -14.96 7.27
N GLN A 152 8.26 -16.28 7.17
CA GLN A 152 8.21 -17.17 8.33
C GLN A 152 9.29 -16.82 9.36
N GLU A 153 10.52 -16.56 8.92
CA GLU A 153 11.62 -16.14 9.81
C GLU A 153 11.28 -14.84 10.56
N ILE A 154 10.73 -13.83 9.86
CA ILE A 154 10.28 -12.57 10.47
C ILE A 154 9.16 -12.84 11.50
N HIS A 155 8.16 -13.64 11.14
CA HIS A 155 7.05 -13.99 12.02
C HIS A 155 7.51 -14.70 13.30
N ASP A 156 8.41 -15.67 13.16
CA ASP A 156 8.92 -16.45 14.30
C ASP A 156 9.72 -15.55 15.26
N LEU A 157 10.46 -14.56 14.73
CA LEU A 157 11.16 -13.55 15.53
C LEU A 157 10.21 -12.59 16.25
N ILE A 158 9.10 -12.17 15.61
CA ILE A 158 8.05 -11.36 16.26
C ILE A 158 7.52 -12.07 17.51
N ILE A 159 7.24 -13.37 17.41
CA ILE A 159 6.76 -14.16 18.54
C ILE A 159 7.86 -14.34 19.59
N ALA A 160 9.07 -14.73 19.18
CA ALA A 160 10.16 -15.03 20.09
C ALA A 160 10.58 -13.81 20.93
N ASN A 161 10.51 -12.61 20.34
CA ASN A 161 10.89 -11.36 21.00
C ASN A 161 9.71 -10.61 21.64
N ASP A 162 8.51 -11.20 21.65
CA ASP A 162 7.26 -10.55 22.12
C ASP A 162 7.08 -9.14 21.54
N LEU A 163 7.32 -8.99 20.23
CA LEU A 163 7.30 -7.69 19.58
C LEU A 163 5.86 -7.18 19.47
N ARG A 164 5.54 -6.16 20.28
CA ARG A 164 4.20 -5.57 20.37
C ARG A 164 4.11 -4.20 19.69
N GLY A 165 2.97 -3.93 19.07
CA GLY A 165 2.62 -2.65 18.47
C GLY A 165 2.00 -1.67 19.49
N PRO A 166 1.57 -0.48 19.04
CA PRO A 166 0.96 0.54 19.90
C PRO A 166 -0.29 0.09 20.68
N LYS A 167 -1.02 -0.92 20.19
CA LYS A 167 -2.18 -1.50 20.90
C LYS A 167 -1.79 -2.47 22.01
N GLY A 168 -0.50 -2.81 22.14
CA GLY A 168 -0.03 -3.82 23.08
C GLY A 168 -0.22 -5.26 22.60
N GLU A 169 -0.71 -5.47 21.39
CA GLU A 169 -0.82 -6.79 20.74
C GLU A 169 0.44 -7.10 19.94
N LEU A 170 0.67 -8.38 19.64
CA LEU A 170 1.75 -8.78 18.75
C LEU A 170 1.61 -8.10 17.39
N VAL A 171 2.73 -7.58 16.88
CA VAL A 171 2.78 -6.97 15.54
C VAL A 171 2.33 -8.00 14.50
N GLN A 172 1.47 -7.58 13.60
CA GLN A 172 1.01 -8.39 12.48
C GLN A 172 1.77 -8.00 11.22
N ILE A 173 2.02 -8.99 10.36
CA ILE A 173 2.60 -8.79 9.04
C ILE A 173 1.55 -9.06 7.96
N GLU A 174 1.55 -8.22 6.93
CA GLU A 174 0.64 -8.33 5.78
C GLU A 174 1.43 -8.64 4.51
N LEU A 175 0.83 -9.45 3.63
CA LEU A 175 1.42 -9.92 2.38
C LEU A 175 0.46 -9.74 1.21
N PHE A 176 1.00 -9.48 0.02
CA PHE A 176 0.23 -9.49 -1.21
C PHE A 176 0.02 -10.92 -1.72
N ALA A 177 -1.22 -11.39 -1.74
CA ALA A 177 -1.56 -12.70 -2.30
C ALA A 177 -1.58 -12.71 -3.84
N HIS A 178 -2.00 -11.60 -4.46
CA HIS A 178 -2.12 -11.45 -5.91
C HIS A 178 -1.89 -9.99 -6.31
N GLY A 179 -1.43 -9.79 -7.54
CA GLY A 179 -1.40 -8.48 -8.18
C GLY A 179 -0.31 -8.37 -9.22
N ALA A 180 -0.05 -7.13 -9.62
CA ALA A 180 1.04 -6.81 -10.51
C ALA A 180 2.35 -6.62 -9.71
N LEU A 181 3.38 -7.42 -10.02
CA LEU A 181 4.74 -7.12 -9.61
C LEU A 181 5.27 -5.92 -10.41
N CYS A 182 5.98 -5.04 -9.71
CA CYS A 182 6.69 -3.93 -10.32
C CYS A 182 8.10 -4.38 -10.68
N VAL A 183 8.73 -3.70 -11.64
CA VAL A 183 10.18 -3.87 -11.89
C VAL A 183 11.02 -3.27 -10.77
N ALA A 184 10.50 -2.22 -10.12
CA ALA A 184 11.16 -1.56 -9.02
C ALA A 184 10.73 -2.16 -7.68
N ILE A 185 11.66 -2.20 -6.71
CA ILE A 185 11.45 -2.74 -5.37
C ILE A 185 10.24 -2.07 -4.72
N SER A 186 9.20 -2.87 -4.49
CA SER A 186 7.94 -2.49 -3.87
C SER A 186 7.35 -1.16 -4.38
N GLY A 187 7.56 -0.87 -5.67
CA GLY A 187 6.94 0.26 -6.38
C GLY A 187 7.72 1.57 -6.32
N ASN A 188 8.89 1.59 -5.70
CA ASN A 188 9.79 2.76 -5.63
C ASN A 188 10.46 3.02 -7.00
N CYS A 189 9.70 3.59 -7.94
CA CYS A 189 10.08 3.69 -9.34
C CYS A 189 10.25 5.14 -9.80
N TYR A 190 11.35 5.41 -10.52
CA TYR A 190 11.66 6.73 -11.08
C TYR A 190 11.51 6.80 -12.61
N MET A 191 11.13 5.69 -13.25
CA MET A 191 11.08 5.62 -14.73
C MET A 191 10.14 6.64 -15.33
N SER A 192 8.89 6.71 -14.87
CA SER A 192 7.91 7.67 -15.41
C SER A 192 8.21 9.11 -15.01
N LEU A 193 8.98 9.33 -13.93
CA LEU A 193 9.49 10.65 -13.60
C LEU A 193 10.53 11.08 -14.66
N ALA A 194 11.47 10.20 -14.99
CA ALA A 194 12.50 10.47 -15.97
C ALA A 194 11.96 10.66 -17.40
N THR A 195 10.97 9.84 -17.82
CA THR A 195 10.46 9.87 -19.20
C THR A 195 9.34 10.88 -19.43
N ASP A 196 8.48 11.12 -18.44
CA ASP A 196 7.22 11.86 -18.62
C ASP A 196 7.01 12.95 -17.56
N ASN A 197 8.02 13.25 -16.73
CA ASN A 197 7.91 14.13 -15.55
C ASN A 197 6.72 13.76 -14.64
N SER A 198 6.44 12.46 -14.50
CA SER A 198 5.25 11.91 -13.85
C SER A 198 5.67 10.92 -12.76
N SER A 199 5.73 11.35 -11.50
CA SER A 199 6.26 10.53 -10.40
C SER A 199 5.34 9.37 -10.00
N ALA A 200 5.83 8.13 -10.16
CA ALA A 200 5.12 6.93 -9.71
C ALA A 200 4.94 6.90 -8.17
N ASN A 201 5.91 7.42 -7.43
CA ASN A 201 5.88 7.54 -5.96
C ASN A 201 4.87 8.60 -5.46
N ARG A 202 4.20 9.30 -6.38
CA ARG A 202 3.10 10.25 -6.12
C ARG A 202 1.80 9.84 -6.82
N GLY A 203 1.61 8.54 -7.07
CA GLY A 203 0.41 8.01 -7.70
C GLY A 203 0.23 8.34 -9.18
N ALA A 204 1.28 8.86 -9.83
CA ALA A 204 1.24 9.28 -11.23
C ALA A 204 2.00 8.32 -12.18
N CYS A 205 2.05 7.02 -11.85
CA CYS A 205 2.75 6.02 -12.65
C CYS A 205 2.18 5.93 -14.07
N ARG A 206 3.05 5.98 -15.09
CA ARG A 206 2.69 5.85 -16.52
C ARG A 206 2.79 4.43 -17.07
N GLN A 207 3.22 3.49 -16.23
CA GLN A 207 3.43 2.08 -16.58
C GLN A 207 4.29 1.91 -17.84
N ASN A 208 5.27 2.79 -18.04
CA ASN A 208 6.16 2.75 -19.19
C ASN A 208 6.98 1.46 -19.24
N CYS A 209 7.30 0.84 -18.09
CA CYS A 209 7.89 -0.50 -18.03
C CYS A 209 7.08 -1.62 -18.74
N ARG A 210 5.78 -1.41 -18.99
CA ARG A 210 4.87 -2.35 -19.67
C ARG A 210 4.62 -2.00 -21.14
N ARG A 211 5.48 -1.19 -21.75
CA ARG A 211 5.40 -0.87 -23.18
C ARG A 211 6.38 -1.73 -23.95
N ALA A 212 6.08 -2.00 -25.21
CA ALA A 212 7.04 -2.59 -26.12
C ALA A 212 8.13 -1.56 -26.47
N TYR A 213 9.39 -2.01 -26.49
CA TYR A 213 10.54 -1.17 -26.82
C TYR A 213 11.43 -1.85 -27.86
N ARG A 214 12.07 -1.03 -28.70
CA ARG A 214 13.20 -1.44 -29.55
C ARG A 214 14.47 -0.85 -28.95
N VAL A 215 15.50 -1.68 -28.81
CA VAL A 215 16.84 -1.23 -28.40
C VAL A 215 17.68 -1.14 -29.66
N ILE A 216 18.22 0.05 -29.92
CA ILE A 216 19.07 0.35 -31.07
C ILE A 216 20.41 0.77 -30.49
N ASP A 217 21.47 0.11 -30.95
CA ASP A 217 22.83 0.55 -30.69
C ASP A 217 23.11 1.80 -31.53
N ASP A 218 23.39 2.94 -30.89
CA ASP A 218 23.52 4.23 -31.58
C ASP A 218 24.78 4.32 -32.47
N GLU A 219 25.82 3.53 -32.20
CA GLU A 219 27.08 3.56 -32.97
C GLU A 219 26.99 2.72 -34.24
N THR A 220 26.34 1.56 -34.14
CA THR A 220 26.29 0.55 -35.21
C THR A 220 24.94 0.50 -35.93
N GLY A 221 23.89 1.07 -35.33
CA GLY A 221 22.51 0.99 -35.80
C GLY A 221 21.88 -0.40 -35.66
N VAL A 222 22.56 -1.34 -34.98
CA VAL A 222 22.05 -2.70 -34.80
C VAL A 222 20.87 -2.70 -33.83
N GLU A 223 19.77 -3.29 -34.26
CA GLU A 223 18.59 -3.47 -33.42
C GLU A 223 18.64 -4.80 -32.68
N LEU A 224 18.50 -4.76 -31.36
CA LEU A 224 18.36 -5.94 -30.53
C LEU A 224 16.87 -6.30 -30.40
N LYS A 225 16.50 -7.51 -30.86
CA LYS A 225 15.17 -8.06 -30.64
C LYS A 225 15.09 -8.60 -29.22
N ILE A 226 14.25 -7.98 -28.39
CA ILE A 226 13.98 -8.45 -27.03
C ILE A 226 12.91 -9.53 -27.11
N GLU A 227 13.20 -10.73 -26.62
CA GLU A 227 12.30 -11.90 -26.73
C GLU A 227 10.92 -11.67 -26.11
N ASN A 228 10.84 -10.88 -25.04
CA ASN A 228 9.59 -10.57 -24.35
C ASN A 228 9.02 -9.18 -24.71
N GLU A 229 9.56 -8.46 -25.71
CA GLU A 229 9.18 -7.09 -26.11
C GLU A 229 9.36 -5.98 -25.04
N PHE A 230 9.40 -6.34 -23.76
CA PHE A 230 9.59 -5.42 -22.63
C PHE A 230 11.07 -5.38 -22.20
N VAL A 231 11.67 -4.19 -22.19
CA VAL A 231 13.06 -4.00 -21.69
C VAL A 231 13.16 -4.20 -20.18
N MET A 232 12.09 -3.85 -19.46
CA MET A 232 12.11 -3.66 -18.00
C MET A 232 10.93 -4.34 -17.30
N SER A 233 10.22 -5.30 -17.93
CA SER A 233 9.13 -6.02 -17.27
C SER A 233 9.25 -7.51 -17.56
N PRO A 234 9.13 -8.39 -16.54
CA PRO A 234 9.12 -9.83 -16.75
C PRO A 234 7.77 -10.33 -17.32
N LYS A 235 6.80 -9.43 -17.50
CA LYS A 235 5.51 -9.65 -18.15
C LYS A 235 5.36 -8.77 -19.35
#